data_AF-A0AA36MB49-F1
#
_entry.id   AF-A0AA36MB49-F1
#
_cell.length_a   1.000
_cell.length_b   1.000
_cell.length_c   1.000
_cell.angle_alpha   90.00
_cell.angle_beta   90.00
_cell.angle_gamma   90.00
#
_symmetry.space_group_name_H-M   'P 1'
#
loop_
_entity.id
_entity.type
_entity.pdbx_description
1 polymer ?
#
loop_
_entity_poly.entity_id
_entity_poly.type
_entity_poly.pdbx_seq_one_letter_code
_entity_poly.pdbx_strand_id
1 'polypeptide(L)'
;MKGCESSESVKSKRENLQGLRGIAILLVLLMHLKPTSFRHGFVGVDIFFVLSGFLMTQILFRKKLTLESICTFYCRRFKRIVPLYMIAVLSIYLYGYFYIFRIDRKQIFEDLTWAYTYSTNLQPIFQKVGYWDQLTTYRFFVHAWSLGVELQYYLIVPLIMGTASCFEHKTRLMLFLSLMALSLAFQLCSSANSTSGNGHTMSCREKGCVGQPF
;
A
#
# COMPACT_ATOMS: atom_id res chain seq x y z
N MET A 1 -14.35 32.14 25.74
CA MET A 1 -15.03 30.84 25.56
C MET A 1 -14.91 30.24 24.15
N LYS A 2 -14.58 30.99 23.08
CA LYS A 2 -14.41 30.45 21.70
C LYS A 2 -13.23 29.49 21.46
N GLY A 3 -12.32 29.32 22.41
CA GLY A 3 -11.14 28.46 22.26
C GLY A 3 -11.43 26.96 22.39
N CYS A 4 -12.39 26.58 23.24
CA CYS A 4 -12.66 25.17 23.56
C CYS A 4 -13.36 24.44 22.40
N GLU A 5 -14.40 25.06 21.81
CA GLU A 5 -15.18 24.50 20.68
C GLU A 5 -14.32 24.20 19.44
N SER A 6 -13.33 25.05 19.16
CA SER A 6 -12.43 24.85 18.00
C SER A 6 -11.52 23.61 18.17
N SER A 7 -11.15 23.29 19.41
CA SER A 7 -10.27 22.17 19.72
C SER A 7 -11.00 20.82 19.70
N GLU A 8 -12.26 20.79 20.16
CA GLU A 8 -13.12 19.60 20.12
C GLU A 8 -13.50 19.21 18.70
N SER A 9 -13.89 20.19 17.87
CA SER A 9 -14.19 19.98 16.45
C SER A 9 -13.02 19.36 15.67
N VAL A 10 -11.80 19.86 15.90
CA VAL A 10 -10.58 19.34 15.25
C VAL A 10 -10.21 17.95 15.75
N LYS A 11 -10.49 17.62 17.01
CA LYS A 11 -10.27 16.29 17.58
C LYS A 11 -11.27 15.27 17.01
N SER A 12 -12.57 15.60 17.02
CA SER A 12 -13.64 14.79 16.44
C SER A 12 -13.40 14.47 14.96
N LYS A 13 -12.96 15.45 14.16
CA LYS A 13 -12.64 15.22 12.74
C LYS A 13 -11.50 14.22 12.53
N ARG A 14 -10.50 14.19 13.41
CA ARG A 14 -9.39 13.22 13.33
C ARG A 14 -9.83 11.82 13.77
N GLU A 15 -10.72 11.74 14.76
CA GLU A 15 -11.30 10.48 15.22
C GLU A 15 -12.19 9.85 14.13
N ASN A 16 -13.01 10.65 13.44
CA ASN A 16 -13.84 10.19 12.32
C ASN A 16 -12.98 9.61 11.17
N LEU A 17 -11.86 10.25 10.84
CA LEU A 17 -10.92 9.73 9.83
C LEU A 17 -10.24 8.42 10.27
N GLN A 18 -9.93 8.29 11.56
CA GLN A 18 -9.39 7.04 12.11
C GLN A 18 -10.45 5.92 12.11
N GLY A 19 -11.70 6.24 12.42
CA GLY A 19 -12.84 5.32 12.31
C GLY A 19 -13.02 4.81 10.88
N LEU A 20 -12.94 5.70 9.89
CA LEU A 20 -13.04 5.31 8.48
C LEU A 20 -11.86 4.42 8.04
N ARG A 21 -10.64 4.66 8.54
CA ARG A 21 -9.52 3.70 8.36
C ARG A 21 -9.81 2.35 8.99
N GLY A 22 -10.44 2.32 10.17
CA GLY A 22 -10.87 1.08 10.83
C GLY A 22 -11.86 0.27 9.98
N ILE A 23 -12.86 0.96 9.40
CA ILE A 23 -13.82 0.33 8.47
C ILE A 23 -13.10 -0.20 7.23
N ALA A 24 -12.14 0.55 6.68
CA ALA A 24 -11.35 0.12 5.53
C ALA A 24 -10.55 -1.16 5.84
N ILE A 25 -9.90 -1.24 7.00
CA ILE A 25 -9.21 -2.46 7.46
C ILE A 25 -10.18 -3.62 7.62
N LEU A 26 -11.38 -3.38 8.16
CA LEU A 26 -12.39 -4.43 8.33
C LEU A 26 -12.82 -5.03 6.98
N LEU A 27 -13.01 -4.21 5.95
CA LEU A 27 -13.30 -4.69 4.59
C LEU A 27 -12.19 -5.58 4.03
N VAL A 28 -10.93 -5.23 4.26
CA VAL A 28 -9.78 -6.04 3.84
C VAL A 28 -9.72 -7.37 4.60
N LEU A 29 -9.99 -7.36 5.90
CA LEU A 29 -10.06 -8.57 6.72
C LEU A 29 -11.19 -9.50 6.24
N LEU A 30 -12.38 -8.96 5.96
CA LEU A 30 -13.51 -9.74 5.45
C LEU A 30 -13.19 -10.39 4.10
N MET A 31 -12.47 -9.70 3.22
CA MET A 31 -12.00 -10.26 1.96
C MET A 31 -11.06 -11.44 2.16
N HIS A 32 -10.16 -11.39 3.15
CA HIS A 32 -9.27 -12.52 3.46
C HIS A 32 -10.01 -13.69 4.11
N LEU A 33 -11.02 -13.43 4.94
CA LEU A 33 -11.79 -14.48 5.63
C LEU A 33 -12.79 -15.19 4.70
N LYS A 34 -13.42 -14.46 3.77
CA LYS A 34 -14.40 -14.98 2.82
C LYS A 34 -14.19 -14.40 1.42
N PRO A 35 -13.14 -14.82 0.70
CA PRO A 35 -12.78 -14.25 -0.60
C PRO A 35 -13.86 -14.44 -1.68
N THR A 36 -14.67 -15.51 -1.58
CA THR A 36 -15.77 -15.80 -2.53
C THR A 36 -17.00 -14.91 -2.32
N SER A 37 -17.28 -14.51 -1.08
CA SER A 37 -18.44 -13.65 -0.75
C SER A 37 -18.10 -12.16 -0.81
N PHE A 38 -16.86 -11.77 -0.54
CA PHE A 38 -16.41 -10.36 -0.45
C PHE A 38 -15.31 -10.03 -1.46
N ARG A 39 -15.55 -10.36 -2.74
CA ARG A 39 -14.58 -10.14 -3.82
C ARG A 39 -14.16 -8.67 -4.00
N HIS A 40 -14.99 -7.72 -3.58
CA HIS A 40 -14.73 -6.28 -3.69
C HIS A 40 -14.09 -5.66 -2.44
N GLY A 41 -13.77 -6.44 -1.40
CA GLY A 41 -13.18 -5.88 -0.18
C GLY A 41 -11.76 -5.30 -0.37
N PHE A 42 -11.13 -5.51 -1.53
CA PHE A 42 -9.88 -4.83 -1.90
C PHE A 42 -10.02 -3.31 -1.97
N VAL A 43 -11.23 -2.77 -2.19
CA VAL A 43 -11.50 -1.32 -2.15
C VAL A 43 -11.13 -0.72 -0.78
N GLY A 44 -11.18 -1.53 0.29
CA GLY A 44 -10.69 -1.12 1.61
C GLY A 44 -9.21 -0.76 1.61
N VAL A 45 -8.39 -1.41 0.79
CA VAL A 45 -6.96 -1.09 0.63
C VAL A 45 -6.79 0.31 0.06
N ASP A 46 -7.53 0.63 -1.02
CA ASP A 46 -7.47 1.95 -1.67
C ASP A 46 -7.90 3.07 -0.71
N ILE A 47 -9.03 2.86 -0.01
CA ILE A 47 -9.54 3.82 0.98
C ILE A 47 -8.52 4.03 2.10
N PHE A 48 -7.91 2.96 2.61
CA PHE A 48 -6.93 3.05 3.69
C PHE A 48 -5.72 3.90 3.30
N PHE A 49 -5.17 3.70 2.09
CA PHE A 49 -4.02 4.46 1.62
C PHE A 49 -4.36 5.92 1.30
N VAL A 50 -5.50 6.18 0.65
CA VAL A 50 -5.96 7.54 0.38
C VAL A 50 -6.13 8.34 1.67
N LEU A 51 -6.78 7.76 2.69
CA LEU A 51 -6.98 8.42 3.98
C LEU A 51 -5.67 8.63 4.74
N SER A 52 -4.77 7.64 4.70
CA SER A 52 -3.44 7.77 5.29
C SER A 52 -2.68 8.94 4.65
N GLY A 53 -2.78 9.07 3.32
CA GLY A 53 -2.18 10.16 2.58
C GLY A 53 -2.73 11.54 2.88
N PHE A 54 -4.05 11.65 2.88
CA PHE A 54 -4.75 12.87 3.25
C PHE A 54 -4.38 13.33 4.67
N LEU A 55 -4.33 12.41 5.63
CA LEU A 55 -3.98 12.75 7.01
C LEU A 55 -2.52 13.23 7.13
N MET A 56 -1.58 12.60 6.43
CA MET A 56 -0.17 13.01 6.48
C MET A 56 0.05 14.39 5.87
N THR A 57 -0.47 14.61 4.67
CA THR A 57 -0.37 15.89 3.97
C THR A 57 -1.01 17.01 4.79
N GLN A 58 -2.18 16.78 5.40
CA GLN A 58 -2.82 17.76 6.28
C GLN A 58 -1.98 18.11 7.52
N ILE A 59 -1.29 17.13 8.12
CA ILE A 59 -0.42 17.36 9.28
C ILE A 59 0.82 18.16 8.85
N LEU A 60 1.39 17.85 7.70
CA LEU A 60 2.59 18.51 7.21
C LEU A 60 2.31 19.94 6.73
N PHE A 61 1.17 20.17 6.07
CA PHE A 61 0.74 21.50 5.60
C PHE A 61 0.51 22.51 6.73
N ARG A 62 0.16 22.03 7.92
CA ARG A 62 -0.03 22.88 9.11
C ARG A 62 1.28 23.31 9.78
N LYS A 63 2.42 22.73 9.37
CA LYS A 63 3.74 23.04 9.92
C LYS A 63 4.57 23.78 8.89
N LYS A 64 5.46 24.67 9.35
CA LYS A 64 6.54 25.17 8.49
C LYS A 64 7.46 24.00 8.14
N LEU A 65 7.77 23.85 6.84
CA LEU A 65 8.67 22.82 6.31
C LEU A 65 10.12 23.21 6.62
N THR A 66 10.56 22.94 7.84
CA THR A 66 11.97 23.06 8.25
C THR A 66 12.56 21.67 8.44
N LEU A 67 13.87 21.52 8.28
CA LEU A 67 14.55 20.22 8.48
C LEU A 67 14.24 19.62 9.87
N GLU A 68 14.17 20.46 10.90
CA GLU A 68 13.83 20.03 12.26
C GLU A 68 12.38 19.53 12.39
N SER A 69 11.42 20.19 11.73
CA SER A 69 10.01 19.79 11.80
C SER A 69 9.77 18.47 11.07
N ILE A 70 10.49 18.25 9.97
CA ILE A 70 10.51 17.01 9.19
C ILE A 70 11.17 15.88 10.00
N CYS A 71 12.35 16.12 10.58
CA CYS A 71 13.03 15.14 11.42
C CYS A 71 12.17 14.74 12.63
N THR A 72 11.56 15.72 13.31
CA THR A 72 10.63 15.47 14.43
C THR A 72 9.40 14.67 13.98
N PHE A 73 8.89 14.93 12.78
CA PHE A 73 7.79 14.15 12.21
C PHE A 73 8.21 12.69 12.00
N TYR A 74 9.37 12.45 11.38
CA TYR A 74 9.89 11.10 11.18
C TYR A 74 10.13 10.35 12.48
N CYS A 75 10.83 10.95 13.45
CA CYS A 75 11.13 10.30 14.72
C CYS A 75 9.86 9.87 15.47
N ARG A 76 8.83 10.72 15.52
CA ARG A 76 7.57 10.39 16.21
C ARG A 76 6.83 9.23 15.55
N ARG A 77 6.86 9.13 14.23
CA ARG A 77 6.19 8.06 13.47
C ARG A 77 6.96 6.76 13.53
N PHE A 78 8.28 6.83 13.38
CA PHE A 78 9.16 5.68 13.46
C PHE A 78 9.07 5.01 14.83
N LYS A 79 9.14 5.78 15.92
CA LYS A 79 8.97 5.28 17.30
C LYS A 79 7.61 4.62 17.58
N ARG A 80 6.57 4.95 16.81
CA ARG A 80 5.23 4.37 16.99
C ARG A 80 5.06 3.05 16.23
N ILE A 81 5.61 2.94 15.03
CA ILE A 81 5.25 1.88 14.08
C ILE A 81 6.30 0.77 14.06
N VAL A 82 7.57 1.14 14.10
CA VAL A 82 8.69 0.19 13.99
C VAL A 82 8.72 -0.82 15.12
N PRO A 83 8.53 -0.45 16.40
CA PRO A 83 8.60 -1.44 17.49
C PRO A 83 7.54 -2.52 17.34
N LEU A 84 6.29 -2.12 17.08
CA LEU A 84 5.17 -3.07 16.95
C LEU A 84 5.35 -3.98 15.73
N TYR A 85 5.82 -3.41 14.61
CA TYR A 85 6.13 -4.19 13.41
C TYR A 85 7.22 -5.23 13.65
N MET A 86 8.33 -4.82 14.25
CA MET A 86 9.46 -5.71 14.51
C MET A 86 9.09 -6.84 15.47
N ILE A 87 8.27 -6.54 16.49
CA ILE A 87 7.72 -7.56 17.39
C ILE A 87 6.85 -8.55 16.62
N ALA A 88 5.96 -8.07 15.74
CA ALA A 88 5.10 -8.94 14.93
C ALA A 88 5.92 -9.83 13.99
N VAL A 89 6.88 -9.25 13.26
CA VAL A 89 7.78 -9.99 12.36
C VAL A 89 8.60 -11.03 13.12
N LEU A 90 9.18 -10.65 14.26
CA LEU A 90 9.94 -11.57 15.11
C LEU A 90 9.07 -12.71 15.64
N SER A 91 7.85 -12.41 16.08
CA SER A 91 6.91 -13.42 16.60
C SER A 91 6.53 -14.44 15.52
N ILE A 92 6.21 -13.96 14.32
CA ILE A 92 5.89 -14.82 13.16
C ILE A 92 7.12 -15.65 12.76
N TYR A 93 8.31 -15.06 12.77
CA TYR A 93 9.55 -15.77 12.47
C TYR A 93 9.84 -16.88 13.48
N LEU A 94 9.76 -16.59 14.78
CA LEU A 94 9.98 -17.59 15.83
C LEU A 94 8.95 -18.72 15.74
N TYR A 95 7.68 -18.37 15.55
CA TYR A 95 6.62 -19.35 15.34
C TYR A 95 6.92 -20.24 14.12
N GLY A 96 7.26 -19.62 12.98
CA GLY A 96 7.63 -20.37 11.77
C GLY A 96 8.86 -21.26 11.98
N TYR A 97 9.88 -20.77 12.67
CA TYR A 97 11.12 -21.51 12.89
C TYR A 97 10.93 -22.75 13.76
N PHE A 98 10.12 -22.66 14.81
CA PHE A 98 9.88 -23.77 15.76
C PHE A 98 8.81 -24.76 15.30
N TYR A 99 7.76 -24.30 14.63
CA TYR A 99 6.57 -25.12 14.36
C TYR A 99 6.42 -25.59 12.90
N ILE A 100 7.19 -25.05 11.94
CA ILE A 100 7.07 -25.41 10.51
C ILE A 100 8.17 -26.40 10.08
N PHE A 101 7.84 -27.25 9.10
CA PHE A 101 8.75 -28.24 8.53
C PHE A 101 10.08 -27.63 8.05
N ARG A 102 11.17 -28.41 8.15
CA ARG A 102 12.52 -27.97 7.77
C ARG A 102 12.62 -27.47 6.32
N ILE A 103 11.79 -28.01 5.42
CA ILE A 103 11.77 -27.68 3.98
C ILE A 103 11.39 -26.21 3.76
N ASP A 104 10.46 -25.67 4.54
CA ASP A 104 9.94 -24.30 4.33
C ASP A 104 10.79 -23.23 5.05
N ARG A 105 11.79 -23.63 5.85
CA ARG A 105 12.63 -22.68 6.62
C ARG A 105 13.46 -21.75 5.74
N LYS A 106 13.87 -22.22 4.55
CA LYS A 106 14.57 -21.37 3.58
C LYS A 106 13.64 -20.26 3.09
N GLN A 107 12.39 -20.59 2.79
CA GLN A 107 11.39 -19.63 2.32
C GLN A 107 11.02 -18.61 3.41
N ILE A 108 10.89 -19.05 4.67
CA ILE A 108 10.68 -18.14 5.81
C ILE A 108 11.83 -17.13 5.92
N PHE A 109 13.08 -17.58 5.74
CA PHE A 109 14.25 -16.70 5.81
C PHE A 109 14.28 -15.70 4.64
N GLU A 110 13.97 -16.15 3.43
CA GLU A 110 13.84 -15.27 2.27
C GLU A 110 12.74 -14.22 2.50
N ASP A 111 11.53 -14.62 2.91
CA ASP A 111 10.44 -13.69 3.20
C ASP A 111 10.79 -12.74 4.36
N LEU A 112 11.54 -13.20 5.36
CA LEU A 112 12.02 -12.37 6.48
C LEU A 112 12.92 -11.24 5.99
N THR A 113 13.81 -11.47 5.02
CA THR A 113 14.67 -10.39 4.50
C THR A 113 13.87 -9.26 3.86
N TRP A 114 12.78 -9.60 3.16
CA TRP A 114 11.86 -8.63 2.59
C TRP A 114 11.03 -7.92 3.66
N ALA A 115 10.61 -8.62 4.72
CA ALA A 115 9.92 -8.03 5.86
C ALA A 115 10.83 -7.07 6.64
N TYR A 116 12.05 -7.48 6.95
CA TYR A 116 13.02 -6.66 7.68
C TYR A 116 13.33 -5.33 6.96
N THR A 117 13.38 -5.36 5.63
CA THR A 117 13.62 -4.18 4.78
C THR A 117 12.34 -3.39 4.44
N TYR A 118 11.20 -3.73 5.07
CA TYR A 118 9.89 -3.09 4.79
C TYR A 118 9.49 -3.11 3.31
N SER A 119 9.93 -4.15 2.59
CA SER A 119 9.86 -4.25 1.13
C SER A 119 9.12 -5.50 0.64
N THR A 120 8.27 -6.10 1.48
CA THR A 120 7.46 -7.27 1.09
C THR A 120 6.49 -6.99 -0.04
N ASN A 121 6.17 -5.72 -0.32
CA ASN A 121 5.39 -5.32 -1.50
C ASN A 121 6.17 -5.48 -2.82
N LEU A 122 7.50 -5.47 -2.77
CA LEU A 122 8.36 -5.60 -3.96
C LEU A 122 8.67 -7.06 -4.31
N GLN A 123 8.69 -7.94 -3.30
CA GLN A 123 9.02 -9.35 -3.49
C GLN A 123 8.19 -10.03 -4.60
N PRO A 124 6.86 -9.86 -4.68
CA PRO A 124 6.07 -10.50 -5.73
C PRO A 124 6.31 -9.92 -7.12
N ILE A 125 6.71 -8.64 -7.19
CA ILE A 125 7.07 -7.98 -8.45
C ILE A 125 8.34 -8.63 -9.01
N PHE A 126 9.36 -8.83 -8.17
CA PHE A 126 10.60 -9.49 -8.58
C PHE A 126 10.40 -10.96 -8.93
N GLN A 127 9.47 -11.64 -8.26
CA GLN A 127 9.14 -13.04 -8.52
C GLN A 127 8.08 -13.22 -9.61
N LYS A 128 7.58 -12.12 -10.22
CA LYS A 128 6.55 -12.12 -11.28
C LYS A 128 5.27 -12.87 -10.90
N VAL A 129 4.85 -12.74 -9.63
CA VAL A 129 3.65 -13.39 -9.10
C VAL A 129 2.50 -12.37 -9.08
N GLY A 130 1.35 -12.74 -9.64
CA GLY A 130 0.16 -11.91 -9.61
C GLY A 130 -0.32 -11.64 -8.19
N TYR A 131 -0.96 -10.50 -7.96
CA TYR A 131 -1.48 -10.14 -6.61
C TYR A 131 -2.42 -11.22 -6.05
N TRP A 132 -3.28 -11.77 -6.90
CA TRP A 132 -4.25 -12.79 -6.50
C TRP A 132 -3.61 -14.16 -6.23
N ASP A 133 -2.51 -14.49 -6.91
CA ASP A 133 -1.76 -15.72 -6.69
C ASP A 133 -0.99 -15.71 -5.35
N GLN A 134 -0.77 -14.52 -4.78
CA GLN A 134 -0.17 -14.38 -3.45
C GLN A 134 -1.14 -14.80 -2.33
N LEU A 135 -2.45 -14.79 -2.58
CA LEU A 135 -3.45 -15.22 -1.59
C LEU A 135 -3.55 -16.74 -1.51
N THR A 136 -3.15 -17.44 -2.57
CA THR A 136 -3.16 -18.92 -2.65
C THR A 136 -1.77 -19.52 -2.37
N THR A 137 -0.70 -18.75 -2.52
CA THR A 137 0.67 -19.16 -2.20
C THR A 137 1.00 -18.89 -0.73
N TYR A 138 1.51 -19.89 0.00
CA TYR A 138 1.96 -19.72 1.39
C TYR A 138 3.09 -18.70 1.48
N ARG A 139 2.78 -17.48 1.97
CA ARG A 139 3.76 -16.45 2.32
C ARG A 139 3.55 -15.98 3.73
N PHE A 140 4.60 -16.06 4.55
CA PHE A 140 4.51 -15.86 5.99
C PHE A 140 4.28 -14.40 6.37
N PHE A 141 4.81 -13.47 5.58
CA PHE A 141 4.80 -12.04 5.87
C PHE A 141 3.98 -11.23 4.85
N VAL A 142 3.01 -11.85 4.17
CA VAL A 142 2.21 -11.12 3.17
C VAL A 142 1.55 -9.89 3.80
N HIS A 143 0.89 -10.04 4.94
CA HIS A 143 0.20 -8.95 5.67
C HIS A 143 1.10 -7.74 6.03
N ALA A 144 2.42 -7.93 6.08
CA ALA A 144 3.39 -6.89 6.39
C ALA A 144 3.55 -5.85 5.26
N TRP A 145 3.10 -6.16 4.04
CA TRP A 145 3.28 -5.30 2.86
C TRP A 145 2.58 -3.94 3.02
N SER A 146 1.39 -3.92 3.60
CA SER A 146 0.61 -2.69 3.76
C SER A 146 1.30 -1.70 4.69
N LEU A 147 1.91 -2.20 5.78
CA LEU A 147 2.67 -1.38 6.71
C LEU A 147 4.02 -0.94 6.13
N GLY A 148 4.68 -1.80 5.35
CA GLY A 148 5.89 -1.44 4.60
C GLY A 148 5.63 -0.27 3.65
N VAL A 149 4.53 -0.35 2.89
CA VAL A 149 4.08 0.75 2.02
C VAL A 149 3.73 2.00 2.82
N GLU A 150 3.07 1.88 3.99
CA GLU A 150 2.80 3.03 4.85
C GLU A 150 4.10 3.74 5.31
N LEU A 151 5.16 2.98 5.61
CA LEU A 151 6.48 3.54 5.96
C LEU A 151 7.15 4.23 4.75
N GLN A 152 7.14 3.59 3.58
CA GLN A 152 7.65 4.17 2.34
C GLN A 152 6.92 5.48 2.01
N TYR A 153 5.59 5.48 2.17
CA TYR A 153 4.75 6.64 1.96
C TYR A 153 5.12 7.80 2.90
N TYR A 154 5.45 7.52 4.16
CA TYR A 154 5.93 8.55 5.08
C TYR A 154 7.25 9.16 4.66
N LEU A 155 8.17 8.40 4.07
CA LEU A 155 9.42 8.92 3.54
C LEU A 155 9.18 9.80 2.31
N ILE A 156 8.32 9.34 1.39
CA ILE A 156 8.09 9.99 0.09
C ILE A 156 7.33 11.31 0.23
N VAL A 157 6.27 11.38 1.05
CA VAL A 157 5.39 12.58 1.10
C VAL A 157 6.09 13.87 1.51
N PRO A 158 6.87 13.93 2.60
CA PRO A 158 7.57 15.14 2.98
C PRO A 158 8.63 15.56 1.97
N LEU A 159 9.24 14.60 1.27
CA LEU A 159 10.18 14.88 0.18
C LEU A 159 9.44 15.54 -0.99
N ILE A 160 8.31 14.98 -1.42
CA ILE A 160 7.46 15.57 -2.47
C ILE A 160 6.96 16.96 -2.06
N MET A 161 6.48 17.14 -0.83
CA MET A 161 5.99 18.45 -0.37
C MET A 161 7.13 19.46 -0.24
N GLY A 162 8.31 19.03 0.23
CA GLY A 162 9.50 19.86 0.31
C GLY A 162 9.96 20.33 -1.06
N THR A 163 10.15 19.42 -2.01
CA THR A 163 10.56 19.78 -3.38
C THR A 163 9.48 20.59 -4.09
N ALA A 164 8.19 20.21 -3.98
CA ALA A 164 7.09 20.97 -4.56
C ALA A 164 7.01 22.40 -4.01
N SER A 165 7.35 22.62 -2.74
CA SER A 165 7.35 23.96 -2.14
C SER A 165 8.44 24.88 -2.71
N CYS A 166 9.48 24.34 -3.35
CA CYS A 166 10.50 25.12 -4.06
C CYS A 166 10.03 25.61 -5.43
N PHE A 167 8.92 25.09 -5.96
CA PHE A 167 8.41 25.45 -7.28
C PHE A 167 7.18 26.36 -7.18
N GLU A 168 7.07 27.29 -8.14
CA GLU A 168 5.88 28.11 -8.28
C GLU A 168 4.63 27.26 -8.58
N HIS A 169 3.46 27.80 -8.22
CA HIS A 169 2.17 27.11 -8.40
C HIS A 169 1.93 26.66 -9.85
N LYS A 170 2.33 27.49 -10.84
CA LYS A 170 2.19 27.17 -12.27
C LYS A 170 3.04 25.95 -12.65
N THR A 171 4.29 25.89 -12.21
CA THR A 171 5.20 24.77 -12.48
C THR A 171 4.71 23.48 -11.84
N ARG A 172 4.20 23.54 -10.59
CA ARG A 172 3.58 22.38 -9.94
C ARG A 172 2.37 21.84 -10.70
N LEU A 173 1.50 22.73 -11.18
CA LEU A 173 0.32 22.34 -11.97
C LEU A 173 0.73 21.70 -13.30
N MET A 174 1.72 22.27 -13.99
CA MET A 174 2.26 21.71 -15.23
C MET A 174 2.91 20.33 -15.01
N LEU A 175 3.66 20.14 -13.92
CA LEU A 175 4.23 18.84 -13.55
C LEU A 175 3.13 17.80 -13.27
N PHE A 176 2.07 18.20 -12.55
CA PHE A 176 0.95 17.30 -12.30
C PHE A 176 0.20 16.92 -13.58
N LEU A 177 -0.09 17.89 -14.45
CA LEU A 177 -0.77 17.65 -15.73
C LEU A 177 0.07 16.80 -16.69
N SER A 178 1.39 17.03 -16.75
CA SER A 178 2.30 16.23 -17.58
C SER A 178 2.42 14.80 -17.08
N LEU A 179 2.52 14.57 -15.76
CA LEU A 179 2.48 13.23 -15.17
C LEU A 179 1.16 12.50 -15.49
N MET A 180 0.03 13.20 -15.39
CA MET A 180 -1.28 12.63 -15.70
C MET A 180 -1.41 12.28 -17.19
N ALA A 181 -0.95 13.16 -18.07
CA ALA A 181 -0.91 12.93 -19.51
C ALA A 181 0.02 11.77 -19.88
N LEU A 182 1.20 11.67 -19.24
CA LEU A 182 2.14 10.58 -19.45
C LEU A 182 1.58 9.24 -18.98
N SER A 183 0.94 9.21 -17.80
CA SER A 183 0.25 8.03 -17.30
C SER A 183 -0.85 7.57 -18.25
N LEU A 184 -1.66 8.50 -18.76
CA LEU A 184 -2.72 8.20 -19.72
C LEU A 184 -2.13 7.70 -21.06
N ALA A 185 -1.10 8.34 -21.57
CA ALA A 185 -0.41 7.93 -22.79
C ALA A 185 0.20 6.52 -22.65
N PHE A 186 0.82 6.22 -21.51
CA PHE A 186 1.34 4.90 -21.20
C PHE A 186 0.23 3.84 -21.16
N GLN A 187 -0.91 4.16 -20.53
CA GLN A 187 -2.07 3.27 -20.48
C GLN A 187 -2.62 2.98 -21.88
N LEU A 188 -2.76 4.01 -22.72
CA LEU A 188 -3.25 3.90 -24.09
C LEU A 188 -2.27 3.11 -24.97
N CYS A 189 -0.96 3.36 -24.84
CA CYS A 189 0.08 2.63 -25.58
C CYS A 189 0.14 1.15 -25.18
N SER A 190 0.08 0.86 -23.87
CA SER A 190 0.04 -0.51 -23.36
C SER A 190 -1.21 -1.26 -23.81
N SER A 191 -2.36 -0.56 -23.85
CA SER A 191 -3.62 -1.12 -24.36
C SER A 191 -3.55 -1.39 -25.86
N ALA A 192 -3.00 -0.46 -26.65
CA ALA A 192 -2.83 -0.60 -28.10
C ALA A 192 -1.88 -1.75 -28.47
N ASN A 193 -0.78 -1.91 -27.73
CA ASN A 193 0.17 -3.00 -27.94
C ASN A 193 -0.43 -4.37 -27.59
N SER A 194 -1.31 -4.42 -26.59
CA SER A 194 -2.05 -5.64 -26.22
C SER A 194 -3.07 -6.04 -27.29
N THR A 195 -3.69 -5.08 -27.99
CA THR A 195 -4.60 -5.36 -29.12
C THR A 195 -3.88 -5.78 -30.40
N SER A 196 -2.66 -5.28 -30.68
CA SER A 196 -1.90 -5.67 -31.87
C SER A 196 -1.25 -7.07 -31.76
N GLY A 197 -1.00 -7.57 -30.54
CA GLY A 197 -0.43 -8.90 -30.31
C GLY A 197 -1.41 -10.08 -30.43
N ASN A 198 -2.73 -9.82 -30.43
CA ASN A 198 -3.77 -10.85 -30.53
C ASN A 198 -4.38 -11.01 -31.94
N GLY A 199 -3.84 -10.30 -32.95
CA GLY A 199 -4.28 -10.42 -34.34
C GLY A 199 -3.94 -11.74 -35.04
N HIS A 200 -3.13 -12.62 -34.42
CA HIS A 200 -2.70 -13.90 -35.02
C HIS A 200 -3.20 -15.17 -34.30
N THR A 201 -4.08 -15.07 -33.30
CA THR A 201 -4.65 -16.28 -32.64
C THR A 201 -6.18 -16.25 -32.50
N MET A 202 -6.89 -15.52 -33.37
CA MET A 202 -8.34 -15.65 -33.54
C MET A 202 -8.68 -16.71 -34.61
N SER A 203 -8.18 -17.92 -34.41
CA SER A 203 -8.63 -19.12 -35.14
C SER A 203 -8.38 -20.36 -34.28
N CYS A 204 -9.02 -20.45 -33.10
CA CYS A 204 -9.19 -21.71 -32.34
C CYS A 204 -10.01 -21.57 -31.04
N ARG A 205 -10.95 -20.62 -30.92
CA ARG A 205 -11.82 -20.52 -29.71
C ARG A 205 -13.31 -20.44 -30.03
N GLU A 206 -13.73 -21.12 -31.10
CA GLU A 206 -15.15 -21.38 -31.40
C GLU A 206 -15.53 -22.87 -31.38
N LYS A 207 -14.63 -23.75 -30.90
CA LYS A 207 -14.99 -25.17 -30.66
C LYS A 207 -14.68 -25.52 -29.21
N GLY A 208 -15.72 -25.98 -28.51
CA GLY A 208 -15.81 -26.00 -27.06
C GLY A 208 -14.85 -26.94 -26.35
N CYS A 209 -14.50 -26.52 -25.13
CA CYS A 209 -14.16 -27.33 -23.95
C CYS A 209 -14.75 -26.53 -22.78
N VAL A 210 -15.96 -26.82 -22.28
CA VAL A 210 -16.28 -27.89 -21.32
C VAL A 210 -15.23 -28.03 -20.23
N GLY A 211 -15.58 -27.53 -19.04
CA GLY A 211 -15.11 -27.99 -17.73
C GLY A 211 -13.65 -27.75 -17.36
N GLN A 212 -13.39 -26.86 -16.41
CA GLN A 212 -13.19 -27.26 -15.01
C GLN A 212 -12.83 -26.06 -14.10
N PRO A 213 -12.99 -26.22 -12.77
CA PRO A 213 -13.31 -25.15 -11.85
C PRO A 213 -12.14 -24.73 -10.93
N PHE A 214 -12.35 -23.57 -10.30
CA PHE A 214 -11.62 -22.95 -9.18
C PHE A 214 -10.14 -22.61 -9.38
#